data_AF-A0A0F2NCJ9-F1
#
_entry.id   AF-A0A0F2NCJ9-F1
#
_cell.length_a   1.000
_cell.length_b   1.000
_cell.length_c   1.000
_cell.angle_alpha   90.00
_cell.angle_beta   90.00
_cell.angle_gamma   90.00
#
_symmetry.space_group_name_H-M   'P 1'
#
loop_
_entity.id
_entity.type
_entity.pdbx_description
1 polymer ?
#
loop_
_entity_poly.entity_id
_entity_poly.type
_entity_poly.pdbx_seq_one_letter_code
_entity_poly.pdbx_strand_id
1 'polypeptide(L)'
;MSDNEVNPFDAIIGEETDDNKDHAENRYERILKKFRQEEENNKKQEIELLPNNFDWRREAEKFDPRVRQIFNDVIDEYARKAVGSINFCESPIEQLMMLAIRSQKGKYLALTDDGEIIVRQQEEIKINKEKFRVDFLIQARVGKRRHKIIVECDGHIFHEKTREQAMKDKRRARLLTLEGYIVLHYTGSEIWGNPFGCAREVLGFMFNGGGGV
;
A
#
# COMPACT_ATOMS: atom_id res chain seq x y z
N MET A 1 1.53 23.27 48.62
CA MET A 1 0.59 22.14 48.71
C MET A 1 -0.15 22.12 47.40
N SER A 2 -0.03 21.00 46.73
CA SER A 2 -0.30 20.73 45.32
C SER A 2 -1.72 20.19 45.11
N ASP A 3 -2.07 20.08 43.82
CA ASP A 3 -2.99 19.10 43.22
C ASP A 3 -4.51 19.34 43.42
N ASN A 4 -5.40 19.22 42.42
CA ASN A 4 -5.37 18.59 41.11
C ASN A 4 -6.27 19.37 40.14
N GLU A 5 -5.74 19.79 38.99
CA GLU A 5 -6.56 20.07 37.81
C GLU A 5 -6.64 18.78 36.98
N VAL A 6 -7.87 18.30 36.81
CA VAL A 6 -8.19 17.10 36.01
C VAL A 6 -7.84 17.36 34.54
N ASN A 7 -7.05 16.46 33.96
CA ASN A 7 -6.62 16.50 32.57
C ASN A 7 -7.82 16.26 31.63
N PRO A 8 -8.12 17.16 30.67
CA PRO A 8 -9.26 17.00 29.76
C PRO A 8 -9.10 15.83 28.76
N PHE A 9 -7.99 15.08 28.79
CA PHE A 9 -7.81 13.86 28.01
C PHE A 9 -8.59 12.65 28.53
N ASP A 10 -9.08 12.66 29.77
CA ASP A 10 -9.76 11.50 30.36
C ASP A 10 -11.24 11.36 29.93
N ALA A 11 -11.78 12.30 29.14
CA ALA A 11 -13.19 12.33 28.77
C ALA A 11 -13.53 11.81 27.36
N ILE A 12 -12.56 11.27 26.60
CA ILE A 12 -12.79 10.74 25.23
C ILE A 12 -12.24 9.32 25.05
N ILE A 13 -12.34 8.51 26.10
CA ILE A 13 -12.23 7.05 25.96
C ILE A 13 -13.56 6.48 26.39
N GLY A 14 -14.52 6.48 25.45
CA GLY A 14 -15.70 5.65 25.58
C GLY A 14 -15.22 4.22 25.74
N GLU A 15 -15.67 3.56 26.81
CA GLU A 15 -15.35 2.19 27.20
C GLU A 15 -15.26 1.26 25.97
N GLU A 16 -14.05 0.84 25.60
CA GLU A 16 -13.85 -0.29 24.72
C GLU A 16 -14.31 -1.54 25.49
N THR A 17 -15.50 -2.05 25.17
CA THR A 17 -15.91 -3.38 25.61
C THR A 17 -15.09 -4.44 24.88
N ASP A 18 -14.45 -5.35 25.62
CA ASP A 18 -13.59 -6.45 25.13
C ASP A 18 -14.22 -7.27 23.99
N ASP A 19 -15.55 -7.43 23.99
CA ASP A 19 -16.31 -8.19 22.98
C ASP A 19 -16.15 -7.67 21.53
N ASN A 20 -15.75 -6.41 21.33
CA ASN A 20 -15.74 -5.79 20.00
C ASN A 20 -14.36 -5.83 19.30
N LYS A 21 -13.27 -5.98 20.05
CA LYS A 21 -11.92 -6.27 19.52
C LYS A 21 -11.89 -7.67 18.93
N ASP A 22 -12.48 -8.62 19.67
CA ASP A 22 -12.56 -10.02 19.30
C ASP A 22 -13.26 -10.22 17.95
N HIS A 23 -14.30 -9.45 17.62
CA HIS A 23 -15.02 -9.60 16.35
C HIS A 23 -14.26 -9.11 15.11
N ALA A 24 -13.50 -8.01 15.22
CA ALA A 24 -12.72 -7.49 14.10
C ALA A 24 -11.46 -8.34 13.85
N GLU A 25 -10.80 -8.76 14.93
CA GLU A 25 -9.64 -9.63 14.91
C GLU A 25 -10.02 -11.03 14.38
N ASN A 26 -11.18 -11.58 14.80
CA ASN A 26 -11.73 -12.81 14.22
C ASN A 26 -12.15 -12.68 12.75
N ARG A 27 -12.64 -11.52 12.30
CA ARG A 27 -12.97 -11.29 10.88
C ARG A 27 -11.68 -11.25 10.05
N TYR A 28 -10.66 -10.55 10.55
CA TYR A 28 -9.36 -10.47 9.90
C TYR A 28 -8.67 -11.83 9.79
N GLU A 29 -8.57 -12.58 10.89
CA GLU A 29 -7.98 -13.92 10.88
C GLU A 29 -8.77 -14.90 10.01
N ARG A 30 -10.11 -14.82 9.99
CA ARG A 30 -10.92 -15.62 9.05
C ARG A 30 -10.63 -15.26 7.61
N ILE A 31 -10.42 -13.98 7.30
CA ILE A 31 -10.12 -13.55 5.94
C ILE A 31 -8.68 -13.91 5.56
N LEU A 32 -7.67 -13.69 6.40
CA LEU A 32 -6.31 -14.17 6.15
C LEU A 32 -6.23 -15.68 5.99
N LYS A 33 -6.97 -16.43 6.83
CA LYS A 33 -7.07 -17.87 6.70
C LYS A 33 -7.73 -18.23 5.38
N LYS A 34 -8.78 -17.53 4.96
CA LYS A 34 -9.37 -17.66 3.61
C LYS A 34 -8.39 -17.29 2.50
N PHE A 35 -7.60 -16.23 2.61
CA PHE A 35 -6.60 -15.85 1.61
C PHE A 35 -5.45 -16.86 1.53
N ARG A 36 -4.88 -17.28 2.67
CA ARG A 36 -3.87 -18.35 2.72
C ARG A 36 -4.42 -19.66 2.18
N GLN A 37 -5.66 -19.98 2.52
CA GLN A 37 -6.35 -21.18 2.04
C GLN A 37 -6.80 -21.06 0.59
N GLU A 38 -7.10 -19.86 0.07
CA GLU A 38 -7.33 -19.56 -1.35
C GLU A 38 -6.00 -19.57 -2.11
N GLU A 39 -4.88 -19.17 -1.53
CA GLU A 39 -3.55 -19.34 -2.13
C GLU A 39 -3.17 -20.82 -2.20
N GLU A 40 -3.42 -21.60 -1.14
CA GLU A 40 -3.25 -23.05 -1.14
C GLU A 40 -4.27 -23.75 -2.05
N ASN A 41 -5.49 -23.25 -2.15
CA ASN A 41 -6.51 -23.77 -3.03
C ASN A 41 -6.27 -23.34 -4.48
N ASN A 42 -5.72 -22.16 -4.78
CA ASN A 42 -5.28 -21.74 -6.11
C ASN A 42 -3.97 -22.45 -6.50
N LYS A 43 -3.18 -22.93 -5.54
CA LYS A 43 -2.12 -23.92 -5.79
C LYS A 43 -2.68 -25.31 -6.13
N LYS A 44 -3.94 -25.61 -5.79
CA LYS A 44 -4.61 -26.91 -6.00
C LYS A 44 -5.69 -26.91 -7.09
N GLN A 45 -6.28 -25.76 -7.38
CA GLN A 45 -7.10 -25.43 -8.54
C GLN A 45 -6.21 -24.60 -9.44
N GLU A 46 -5.50 -25.27 -10.34
CA GLU A 46 -4.98 -24.61 -11.52
C GLU A 46 -6.18 -23.98 -12.25
N ILE A 47 -6.50 -22.72 -11.95
CA ILE A 47 -6.63 -21.78 -13.07
C ILE A 47 -5.26 -21.91 -13.70
N GLU A 48 -5.11 -22.63 -14.81
CA GLU A 48 -3.84 -22.78 -15.52
C GLU A 48 -3.22 -21.39 -15.57
N LEU A 49 -2.25 -21.14 -14.66
CA LEU A 49 -1.54 -19.89 -14.65
C LEU A 49 -0.82 -19.95 -15.97
N LEU A 50 -1.31 -19.12 -16.89
CA LEU A 50 -0.78 -19.09 -18.23
C LEU A 50 0.74 -19.03 -18.12
N PRO A 51 1.46 -19.91 -18.85
CA PRO A 51 2.90 -20.06 -18.68
C PRO A 51 3.61 -18.71 -18.62
N ASN A 52 4.75 -18.60 -17.94
CA ASN A 52 5.51 -17.34 -17.90
C ASN A 52 5.88 -16.79 -19.29
N ASN A 53 5.86 -17.65 -20.32
CA ASN A 53 6.04 -17.32 -21.73
C ASN A 53 4.72 -17.20 -22.53
N PHE A 54 3.59 -17.03 -21.85
CA PHE A 54 2.29 -16.87 -22.50
C PHE A 54 2.26 -15.58 -23.32
N ASP A 55 2.14 -15.76 -24.63
CA ASP A 55 1.96 -14.66 -25.56
C ASP A 55 0.47 -14.50 -25.86
N TRP A 56 -0.18 -13.63 -25.08
CA TRP A 56 -1.59 -13.32 -25.26
C TRP A 56 -1.88 -12.79 -26.67
N ARG A 57 -0.92 -12.15 -27.36
CA ARG A 57 -1.13 -11.59 -28.70
C ARG A 57 -1.36 -12.71 -29.70
N ARG A 58 -0.51 -13.73 -29.65
CA ARG A 58 -0.63 -14.92 -30.50
C ARG A 58 -1.91 -15.69 -30.21
N GLU A 59 -2.31 -15.83 -28.96
CA GLU A 59 -3.56 -16.52 -28.61
C GLU A 59 -4.80 -15.76 -29.07
N ALA A 60 -4.77 -14.42 -29.01
CA ALA A 60 -5.87 -13.59 -29.51
C ALA A 60 -6.10 -13.72 -31.03
N GLU A 61 -5.10 -14.19 -31.79
CA GLU A 61 -5.25 -14.48 -33.24
C GLU A 61 -6.22 -15.63 -33.53
N LYS A 62 -6.51 -16.47 -32.54
CA LYS A 62 -7.47 -17.59 -32.67
C LYS A 62 -8.92 -17.14 -32.45
N PHE A 63 -9.12 -15.96 -31.87
CA PHE A 63 -10.46 -15.45 -31.59
C PHE A 63 -11.15 -14.96 -32.86
N ASP A 64 -12.47 -15.04 -32.86
CA ASP A 64 -13.33 -14.33 -33.81
C ASP A 64 -12.92 -12.86 -33.91
N PRO A 65 -12.95 -12.23 -35.10
CA PRO A 65 -12.48 -10.85 -35.30
C PRO A 65 -13.12 -9.84 -34.34
N ARG A 66 -14.42 -9.98 -34.03
CA ARG A 66 -15.11 -9.08 -33.11
C ARG A 66 -14.65 -9.28 -31.68
N VAL A 67 -14.46 -10.53 -31.26
CA VAL A 67 -13.95 -10.87 -29.93
C VAL A 67 -12.52 -10.33 -29.76
N ARG A 68 -11.65 -10.52 -30.76
CA ARG A 68 -10.28 -9.99 -30.77
C ARG A 68 -10.25 -8.48 -30.64
N GLN A 69 -11.12 -7.77 -31.36
CA GLN A 69 -11.20 -6.31 -31.28
C GLN A 69 -11.53 -5.86 -29.85
N ILE A 70 -12.61 -6.38 -29.26
CA ILE A 70 -13.00 -6.03 -27.89
C ILE A 70 -11.91 -6.40 -26.87
N PHE A 71 -11.28 -7.57 -27.04
CA PHE A 71 -10.17 -8.00 -26.19
C PHE A 71 -8.99 -7.02 -26.25
N ASN A 72 -8.60 -6.57 -27.45
CA ASN A 72 -7.55 -5.57 -27.63
C ASN A 72 -7.94 -4.22 -27.01
N ASP A 73 -9.18 -3.77 -27.18
CA ASP A 73 -9.67 -2.52 -26.57
C ASP A 73 -9.56 -2.57 -25.04
N VAL A 74 -9.89 -3.71 -24.43
CA VAL A 74 -9.74 -3.95 -22.99
C VAL A 74 -8.28 -3.86 -22.58
N ILE A 75 -7.37 -4.53 -23.30
CA ILE A 75 -5.93 -4.49 -23.01
C ILE A 75 -5.39 -3.07 -23.13
N ASP A 76 -5.77 -2.35 -24.19
CA ASP A 76 -5.38 -0.96 -24.43
C ASP A 76 -5.84 -0.06 -23.27
N GLU A 77 -7.06 -0.24 -22.79
CA GLU A 77 -7.57 0.49 -21.63
C GLU A 77 -6.73 0.21 -20.37
N TYR A 78 -6.40 -1.07 -20.11
CA TYR A 78 -5.53 -1.45 -18.99
C TYR A 78 -4.12 -0.84 -19.13
N ALA A 79 -3.54 -0.91 -20.32
CA ALA A 79 -2.22 -0.37 -20.62
C ALA A 79 -2.17 1.16 -20.45
N ARG A 80 -3.17 1.89 -20.98
CA ARG A 80 -3.30 3.34 -20.81
C ARG A 80 -3.37 3.73 -19.34
N LYS A 81 -4.16 3.02 -18.54
CA LYS A 81 -4.25 3.27 -17.09
C LYS A 81 -2.94 2.94 -16.38
N ALA A 82 -2.22 1.89 -16.78
CA ALA A 82 -0.92 1.55 -16.20
C ALA A 82 0.14 2.62 -16.52
N VAL A 83 0.27 3.02 -17.79
CA VAL A 83 1.18 4.09 -18.22
C VAL A 83 0.80 5.42 -17.56
N GLY A 84 -0.47 5.79 -17.57
CA GLY A 84 -0.96 7.01 -16.91
C GLY A 84 -0.64 7.02 -15.42
N SER A 85 -0.66 5.85 -14.77
CA SER A 85 -0.35 5.75 -13.34
C SER A 85 1.12 5.97 -13.00
N ILE A 86 2.07 5.84 -13.93
CA ILE A 86 3.49 6.06 -13.64
C ILE A 86 3.99 7.45 -14.05
N ASN A 87 3.14 8.26 -14.69
CA ASN A 87 3.52 9.57 -15.22
C ASN A 87 3.83 10.62 -14.13
N PHE A 88 3.39 10.42 -12.89
CA PHE A 88 3.72 11.34 -11.79
C PHE A 88 4.84 10.81 -10.88
N CYS A 89 5.45 9.67 -11.22
CA CYS A 89 6.68 9.19 -10.58
C CYS A 89 7.90 9.91 -11.16
N GLU A 90 8.91 10.16 -10.32
CA GLU A 90 10.11 10.94 -10.68
C GLU A 90 11.33 10.06 -11.00
N SER A 91 11.25 8.76 -10.71
CA SER A 91 12.36 7.83 -10.93
C SER A 91 11.89 6.45 -11.41
N PRO A 92 12.76 5.66 -12.09
CA PRO A 92 12.42 4.30 -12.50
C PRO A 92 12.02 3.37 -11.34
N ILE A 93 12.61 3.55 -10.16
CA ILE A 93 12.28 2.74 -8.98
C ILE A 93 10.88 3.07 -8.45
N GLU A 94 10.46 4.33 -8.46
CA GLU A 94 9.08 4.70 -8.16
C GLU A 94 8.10 4.11 -9.19
N GLN A 95 8.45 4.15 -10.48
CA GLN A 95 7.61 3.56 -11.54
C GLN A 95 7.41 2.05 -11.32
N LEU A 96 8.48 1.33 -10.98
CA LEU A 96 8.42 -0.10 -10.64
C LEU A 96 7.53 -0.35 -9.42
N MET A 97 7.74 0.42 -8.34
CA MET A 97 6.92 0.35 -7.13
C MET A 97 5.43 0.57 -7.44
N MET A 98 5.12 1.61 -8.22
CA MET A 98 3.74 1.94 -8.58
C MET A 98 3.07 0.85 -9.40
N LEU A 99 3.74 0.31 -10.42
CA LEU A 99 3.20 -0.78 -11.23
C LEU A 99 2.96 -2.03 -10.38
N ALA A 100 3.86 -2.33 -9.45
CA ALA A 100 3.71 -3.45 -8.53
C ALA A 100 2.53 -3.26 -7.56
N ILE A 101 2.40 -2.07 -6.93
CA ILE A 101 1.26 -1.74 -6.07
C ILE A 101 -0.05 -1.84 -6.87
N ARG A 102 -0.11 -1.25 -8.07
CA ARG A 102 -1.29 -1.29 -8.93
C ARG A 102 -1.71 -2.72 -9.29
N SER A 103 -0.74 -3.58 -9.62
CA SER A 103 -0.98 -4.98 -9.97
C SER A 103 -1.53 -5.79 -8.80
N GLN A 104 -1.05 -5.53 -7.57
CA GLN A 104 -1.48 -6.28 -6.38
C GLN A 104 -2.73 -5.70 -5.73
N LYS A 105 -2.98 -4.39 -5.85
CA LYS A 105 -4.08 -3.65 -5.18
C LYS A 105 -5.42 -4.35 -5.30
N GLY A 106 -5.76 -4.88 -6.48
CA GLY A 106 -7.05 -5.56 -6.72
C GLY A 106 -7.35 -6.70 -5.74
N LYS A 107 -6.32 -7.43 -5.29
CA LYS A 107 -6.45 -8.53 -4.32
C LYS A 107 -6.82 -8.04 -2.92
N TYR A 108 -6.45 -6.81 -2.59
CA TYR A 108 -6.66 -6.21 -1.27
C TYR A 108 -7.93 -5.35 -1.20
N LEU A 109 -8.57 -5.00 -2.33
CA LEU A 109 -9.80 -4.19 -2.33
C LEU A 109 -10.96 -4.90 -1.60
N ALA A 110 -11.06 -6.22 -1.72
CA ALA A 110 -12.08 -6.99 -1.01
C ALA A 110 -11.92 -6.97 0.52
N LEU A 111 -10.77 -6.47 1.02
CA LEU A 111 -10.45 -6.38 2.43
C LEU A 111 -10.76 -5.01 3.03
N THR A 112 -11.03 -4.00 2.21
CA THR A 112 -11.35 -2.65 2.68
C THR A 112 -12.86 -2.49 2.85
N ASP A 113 -13.30 -1.60 3.75
CA ASP A 113 -14.73 -1.45 4.05
C ASP A 113 -15.50 -0.74 2.95
N ASP A 114 -14.83 0.17 2.24
CA ASP A 114 -15.37 0.98 1.15
C ASP A 114 -14.97 0.46 -0.23
N GLY A 115 -14.23 -0.64 -0.30
CA GLY A 115 -13.69 -1.17 -1.55
C GLY A 115 -12.63 -0.25 -2.18
N GLU A 116 -12.01 0.66 -1.40
CA GLU A 116 -11.05 1.62 -1.91
C GLU A 116 -9.65 1.50 -1.26
N ILE A 117 -8.62 1.65 -2.10
CA ILE A 117 -7.24 1.91 -1.67
C ILE A 117 -6.75 3.10 -2.50
N ILE A 118 -6.54 4.25 -1.88
CA ILE A 118 -6.09 5.47 -2.56
C ILE A 118 -4.55 5.45 -2.59
N VAL A 119 -3.96 5.72 -3.76
CA VAL A 119 -2.51 5.88 -3.91
C VAL A 119 -2.29 7.27 -4.52
N ARG A 120 -1.57 8.14 -3.81
CA ARG A 120 -1.19 9.48 -4.25
C ARG A 120 0.31 9.54 -4.43
N GLN A 121 0.76 10.08 -5.55
CA GLN A 121 2.17 10.22 -5.89
C GLN A 121 2.63 11.62 -5.56
N GLN A 122 3.85 11.74 -5.03
CA GLN A 122 4.49 13.03 -4.84
C GLN A 122 3.65 14.00 -3.99
N GLU A 123 2.93 13.46 -2.99
CA GLU A 123 1.94 14.16 -2.17
C GLU A 123 2.64 15.10 -1.17
N GLU A 124 2.14 16.33 -1.04
CA GLU A 124 2.60 17.28 -0.01
C GLU A 124 1.74 17.15 1.27
N ILE A 125 2.33 16.59 2.32
CA ILE A 125 1.73 16.48 3.65
C ILE A 125 2.10 17.73 4.46
N LYS A 126 1.09 18.41 5.02
CA LYS A 126 1.26 19.57 5.88
C LYS A 126 1.04 19.19 7.34
N ILE A 127 2.04 19.43 8.18
CA ILE A 127 1.95 19.21 9.63
C ILE A 127 2.44 20.48 10.31
N ASN A 128 1.54 21.15 11.06
CA ASN A 128 1.79 22.47 11.63
C ASN A 128 2.21 23.49 10.54
N LYS A 129 3.45 23.98 10.59
CA LYS A 129 4.04 24.92 9.61
C LYS A 129 5.00 24.24 8.63
N GLU A 130 5.22 22.93 8.78
CA GLU A 130 6.15 22.16 7.97
C GLU A 130 5.41 21.46 6.81
N LYS A 131 6.13 21.27 5.70
CA LYS A 131 5.65 20.58 4.50
C LYS A 131 6.58 19.42 4.18
N PHE A 132 6.02 18.24 3.96
CA PHE A 132 6.76 17.03 3.60
C PHE A 132 6.21 16.50 2.29
N ARG A 133 7.06 16.45 1.26
CA ARG A 133 6.74 15.75 0.02
C ARG A 133 7.20 14.31 0.12
N VAL A 134 6.30 13.37 -0.16
CA VAL A 134 6.56 11.92 -0.07
C VAL A 134 6.36 11.28 -1.43
N ASP A 135 7.10 10.21 -1.74
CA ASP A 135 6.99 9.56 -3.05
C ASP A 135 5.60 8.94 -3.25
N PHE A 136 5.10 8.22 -2.24
CA PHE A 136 3.72 7.72 -2.23
C PHE A 136 3.05 7.91 -0.88
N LEU A 137 1.80 8.39 -0.91
CA LEU A 137 0.86 8.28 0.21
C LEU A 137 -0.23 7.28 -0.17
N ILE A 138 -0.40 6.24 0.64
CA ILE A 138 -1.37 5.19 0.44
C ILE A 138 -2.36 5.17 1.60
N GLN A 139 -3.64 5.18 1.27
CA GLN A 139 -4.72 5.27 2.26
C GLN A 139 -5.77 4.21 1.99
N ALA A 140 -6.22 3.56 3.05
CA ALA A 140 -7.31 2.59 2.99
C ALA A 140 -8.09 2.61 4.29
N ARG A 141 -9.36 2.21 4.23
CA ARG A 141 -10.18 1.97 5.41
C ARG A 141 -10.33 0.47 5.62
N VAL A 142 -9.87 -0.01 6.77
CA VAL A 142 -9.94 -1.43 7.15
C VAL A 142 -10.57 -1.52 8.55
N GLY A 143 -11.77 -2.07 8.61
CA GLY A 143 -12.62 -2.05 9.79
C GLY A 143 -13.01 -0.63 10.25
N LYS A 144 -12.65 -0.30 11.50
CA LYS A 144 -12.90 1.05 12.06
C LYS A 144 -11.71 1.99 11.89
N ARG A 145 -10.61 1.54 11.29
CA ARG A 145 -9.34 2.28 11.22
C ARG A 145 -9.07 2.79 9.81
N ARG A 146 -8.47 3.98 9.73
CA ARG A 146 -7.90 4.53 8.49
C ARG A 146 -6.40 4.31 8.54
N HIS A 147 -5.87 3.57 7.57
CA HIS A 147 -4.44 3.37 7.43
C HIS A 147 -3.87 4.46 6.53
N LYS A 148 -2.73 5.04 6.93
CA LYS A 148 -1.97 6.01 6.14
C LYS A 148 -0.53 5.53 6.08
N ILE A 149 -0.13 5.01 4.93
CA ILE A 149 1.21 4.49 4.70
C ILE A 149 1.92 5.43 3.74
N ILE A 150 3.11 5.87 4.13
CA ILE A 150 4.06 6.58 3.29
C ILE A 150 5.08 5.57 2.81
N VAL A 151 5.36 5.58 1.52
CA VAL A 151 6.44 4.79 0.92
C VAL A 151 7.45 5.77 0.33
N GLU A 152 8.71 5.63 0.72
CA GLU A 152 9.85 6.39 0.19
C GLU A 152 10.75 5.42 -0.60
N CYS A 153 11.06 5.78 -1.84
CA CYS A 153 11.92 5.04 -2.76
C CYS A 153 13.33 5.63 -2.71
N ASP A 154 14.17 5.06 -1.85
CA ASP A 154 15.51 5.54 -1.59
C ASP A 154 16.45 5.18 -2.75
N GLY A 155 16.63 6.14 -3.66
CA GLY A 155 17.62 6.09 -4.71
C GLY A 155 19.05 6.06 -4.18
N HIS A 156 19.95 5.43 -4.92
CA HIS A 156 21.37 5.33 -4.59
C HIS A 156 22.09 6.66 -4.86
N ILE A 157 21.88 7.68 -4.02
CA ILE A 157 22.78 8.83 -3.93
C ILE A 157 23.40 8.80 -2.54
N PHE A 158 24.47 8.00 -2.41
CA PHE A 158 25.33 8.00 -1.23
C PHE A 158 26.15 9.29 -1.24
N HIS A 159 25.56 10.36 -0.71
CA HIS A 159 26.34 11.43 -0.11
C HIS A 159 26.32 11.23 1.40
N GLU A 160 27.47 11.45 2.05
CA GLU A 160 27.54 11.51 3.51
C GLU A 160 26.49 12.50 4.02
N LYS A 161 25.49 12.00 4.74
CA LYS A 161 24.50 12.86 5.37
C LYS A 161 25.21 13.68 6.44
N THR A 162 25.15 15.00 6.33
CA THR A 162 25.62 15.88 7.41
C THR A 162 24.80 15.62 8.68
N ARG A 163 25.37 15.95 9.84
CA ARG A 163 24.66 15.84 11.13
C ARG A 163 23.33 16.60 11.13
N GLU A 164 23.29 17.75 10.46
CA GLU A 164 22.10 18.58 10.31
C GLU A 164 21.03 17.89 9.46
N GLN A 165 21.42 17.25 8.35
CA GLN A 165 20.51 16.48 7.52
C GLN A 165 19.93 15.29 8.29
N ALA A 166 20.77 14.56 9.03
CA ALA A 166 20.30 13.45 9.87
C ALA A 166 19.32 13.90 10.96
N MET A 167 19.53 15.09 11.56
CA MET A 167 18.58 15.66 12.52
C MET A 167 17.25 16.05 11.87
N LYS A 168 17.27 16.63 10.66
CA LYS A 168 16.06 16.97 9.90
C LYS A 168 15.26 15.72 9.53
N ASP A 169 15.92 14.68 9.02
CA ASP A 169 15.29 13.41 8.65
C ASP A 169 14.62 12.76 9.88
N LYS A 170 15.31 12.74 11.03
CA LYS A 170 14.74 12.23 12.29
C LYS A 170 13.52 13.02 12.76
N ARG A 171 13.56 14.36 12.62
CA ARG A 171 12.42 15.22 12.96
C ARG A 171 11.23 14.97 12.03
N ARG A 172 11.47 14.85 10.73
CA ARG A 172 10.47 14.47 9.72
C ARG A 172 9.80 13.15 10.08
N ALA A 173 10.59 12.09 10.27
CA ALA A 173 10.07 10.77 10.62
C ALA A 173 9.20 10.82 11.88
N ARG A 174 9.68 11.49 12.95
CA ARG A 174 8.92 11.64 14.20
C ARG A 174 7.58 12.35 13.98
N LEU A 175 7.55 13.44 13.22
CA LEU A 175 6.32 14.20 12.98
C LEU A 175 5.30 13.38 12.18
N LEU A 176 5.75 12.67 11.15
CA LEU A 176 4.89 11.78 10.37
C LEU A 176 4.32 10.65 11.24
N THR A 177 5.14 10.01 12.07
CA THR A 177 4.67 8.97 12.99
C THR A 177 3.66 9.48 14.01
N LEU A 178 3.88 10.66 14.60
CA LEU A 178 2.94 11.27 15.56
C LEU A 178 1.58 11.58 14.93
N GLU A 179 1.53 11.87 13.63
CA GLU A 179 0.29 12.08 12.87
C GLU A 179 -0.37 10.77 12.37
N GLY A 180 0.14 9.62 12.83
CA GLY A 180 -0.38 8.29 12.52
C GLY A 180 0.01 7.77 11.14
N TYR A 181 1.05 8.32 10.51
CA TYR A 181 1.61 7.75 9.29
C TYR A 181 2.60 6.64 9.62
N ILE A 182 2.45 5.51 8.94
CA ILE A 182 3.47 4.46 8.87
C ILE A 182 4.40 4.83 7.73
N VAL A 183 5.71 4.92 7.96
CA VAL A 183 6.69 5.28 6.93
C VAL A 183 7.55 4.07 6.61
N LEU A 184 7.51 3.61 5.36
CA LEU A 184 8.29 2.49 4.84
C LEU A 184 9.33 3.01 3.85
N HIS A 185 10.58 2.61 4.03
CA HIS A 185 11.70 2.97 3.17
C HIS A 185 12.14 1.74 2.38
N TYR A 186 12.32 1.90 1.08
CA TYR A 186 12.83 0.84 0.20
C TYR A 186 13.99 1.36 -0.61
N THR A 187 15.13 0.66 -0.55
CA THR A 187 16.27 0.95 -1.39
C THR A 187 15.98 0.61 -2.86
N GLY A 188 16.69 1.28 -3.77
CA GLY A 188 16.62 0.92 -5.19
C GLY A 188 16.90 -0.57 -5.46
N SER A 189 17.83 -1.21 -4.74
CA SER A 189 18.12 -2.64 -4.94
C SER A 189 16.99 -3.56 -4.49
N GLU A 190 16.27 -3.22 -3.42
CA GLU A 190 15.09 -3.97 -2.99
C GLU A 190 13.98 -3.90 -4.06
N ILE A 191 13.71 -2.69 -4.55
CA ILE A 191 12.65 -2.47 -5.54
C ILE A 191 13.02 -3.12 -6.87
N TRP A 192 14.25 -2.97 -7.35
CA TRP A 192 14.71 -3.61 -8.59
C TRP A 192 14.70 -5.14 -8.48
N GLY A 193 15.14 -5.67 -7.33
CA GLY A 193 15.23 -7.12 -7.12
C GLY A 193 13.88 -7.80 -6.99
N ASN A 194 12.89 -7.16 -6.35
CA ASN A 194 11.58 -7.75 -6.13
C ASN A 194 10.47 -6.71 -5.90
N PRO A 195 10.03 -5.98 -6.94
CA PRO A 195 9.07 -4.89 -6.79
C PRO A 195 7.70 -5.39 -6.28
N PHE A 196 7.28 -6.58 -6.72
CA PHE A 196 6.04 -7.21 -6.24
C PHE A 196 6.12 -7.64 -4.76
N GLY A 197 7.31 -8.01 -4.28
CA GLY A 197 7.54 -8.28 -2.86
C GLY A 197 7.32 -7.04 -2.01
N CYS A 198 7.96 -5.93 -2.38
CA CYS A 198 7.79 -4.64 -1.71
C CYS A 198 6.32 -4.20 -1.71
N ALA A 199 5.64 -4.28 -2.87
CA ALA A 199 4.22 -3.92 -2.96
C ALA A 199 3.31 -4.78 -2.06
N ARG A 200 3.58 -6.09 -1.95
CA ARG A 200 2.82 -6.97 -1.04
C ARG A 200 3.03 -6.61 0.42
N GLU A 201 4.26 -6.23 0.80
CA GLU A 201 4.56 -5.77 2.15
C GLU A 201 3.80 -4.47 2.46
N VAL A 202 3.93 -3.46 1.58
CA VAL A 202 3.22 -2.17 1.69
C VAL A 202 1.72 -2.37 1.88
N LEU A 203 1.09 -3.19 1.02
CA LEU A 203 -0.35 -3.44 1.10
C LEU A 203 -0.70 -4.30 2.32
N GLY A 204 0.12 -5.29 2.66
CA GLY A 204 -0.07 -6.17 3.82
C GLY A 204 0.00 -5.43 5.16
N PHE A 205 0.80 -4.37 5.27
CA PHE A 205 0.87 -3.52 6.47
C PHE A 205 -0.47 -2.90 6.86
N MET A 206 -1.38 -2.67 5.91
CA MET A 206 -2.72 -2.15 6.22
C MET A 206 -3.59 -3.16 6.96
N PHE A 207 -3.25 -4.44 6.85
CA PHE A 207 -4.09 -5.53 7.30
C PHE A 207 -3.50 -6.26 8.51
N ASN A 208 -2.17 -6.39 8.59
CA ASN A 208 -1.45 -7.08 9.67
C ASN A 208 -1.45 -6.31 11.01
N GLY A 209 -2.59 -5.80 11.47
CA GLY A 209 -2.74 -4.94 12.64
C GLY A 209 -2.36 -5.57 13.99
N GLY A 210 -1.08 -5.93 14.16
CA GLY A 210 -0.37 -6.11 15.43
C GLY A 210 0.71 -5.04 15.52
N GLY A 211 0.30 -3.83 15.89
CA GLY A 211 1.19 -2.69 16.05
C GLY A 211 0.47 -1.62 16.83
N GLY A 212 0.31 -1.87 18.13
CA GLY A 212 -0.09 -0.84 19.07
C GLY A 212 0.92 0.30 19.06
N VAL A 213 0.41 1.51 18.92
CA VAL A 213 0.98 2.72 19.50
C VAL A 213 -0.16 3.41 20.22
#